data_AF-A0A9E0XFI8-F1
#
_entry.id   AF-A0A9E0XFI8-F1
#
_cell.length_a   1.000
_cell.length_b   1.000
_cell.length_c   1.000
_cell.angle_alpha   90.00
_cell.angle_beta   90.00
_cell.angle_gamma   90.00
#
_symmetry.space_group_name_H-M   'P 1'
#
loop_
_entity.id
_entity.type
_entity.pdbx_description
1 polymer ?
#
loop_
_entity_poly.entity_id
_entity_poly.type
_entity_poly.pdbx_seq_one_letter_code
_entity_poly.pdbx_strand_id
1 'polypeptide(L)'
;MWDIKYGKGVHLPQIGWSLDAQMRVARSFVSHAHGDHIARHPEVLCSAPTARFMHARMPGKRSFTTPAYGRPQPIDFGTTATLHPAGHILGSSQILLDSPEHGKLLYTGDFKLRPSLAAEACATPQADLLIMETTFGLPKYVFPSDEVVIGQILDFCRQAVETGAVPVLLCYSLGKSQEILRALGPLGLPVMLHAETLRLTKIYEQHGVTFPAYREFDRDSCGGHVVICPPHSQGLLNHIPARRTAALTGWALDSGVTYRMRCDAAFPLSDHAGYDDLLKFVELVQPKRVLTLHGFAKEFARDLRARGTEAFALGHAQQLDLTLPD
;
A
#
# COMPACT_ATOMS: atom_id res chain seq x y z
N MET A 1 23.35 18.37 0.70
CA MET A 1 22.75 17.09 1.15
C MET A 1 21.37 17.39 1.72
N TRP A 2 20.39 16.51 1.52
CA TRP A 2 19.05 16.65 2.08
C TRP A 2 19.06 16.70 3.63
N ASP A 3 18.33 17.63 4.24
CA ASP A 3 18.05 17.74 5.68
C ASP A 3 16.68 17.09 5.90
N ILE A 4 16.70 15.96 6.61
CA ILE A 4 15.54 15.10 6.75
C ILE A 4 15.17 15.05 8.22
N LYS A 5 13.99 15.59 8.53
CA LYS A 5 13.38 15.49 9.86
C LYS A 5 12.28 14.45 9.80
N TYR A 6 12.23 13.58 10.80
CA TYR A 6 11.24 12.51 10.87
C TYR A 6 10.49 12.55 12.19
N GLY A 7 9.18 12.35 12.10
CA GLY A 7 8.26 12.30 13.24
C GLY A 7 6.94 11.66 12.80
N LYS A 8 5.90 12.48 12.58
CA LYS A 8 4.61 12.04 12.03
C LYS A 8 4.57 12.22 10.51
N GLY A 9 5.58 11.66 9.84
CA GLY A 9 5.88 11.88 8.42
C GLY A 9 7.32 12.35 8.22
N VAL A 10 7.73 12.45 6.95
CA VAL A 10 9.04 13.00 6.55
C VAL A 10 8.88 14.49 6.29
N HIS A 11 9.77 15.30 6.83
CA HIS A 11 9.80 16.74 6.60
C HIS A 11 11.13 17.12 5.95
N LEU A 12 11.06 17.92 4.89
CA LEU A 12 12.20 18.46 4.15
C LEU A 12 12.19 19.99 4.32
N PRO A 13 12.80 20.53 5.39
CA PRO A 13 12.70 21.95 5.73
C PRO A 13 13.24 22.86 4.63
N GLN A 14 14.26 22.41 3.90
CA GLN A 14 14.93 23.19 2.85
C GLN A 14 14.01 23.54 1.69
N ILE A 15 13.03 22.67 1.41
CA ILE A 15 12.05 22.90 0.36
C ILE A 15 10.67 23.26 0.93
N GLY A 16 10.50 23.20 2.26
CA GLY A 16 9.23 23.47 2.94
C GLY A 16 8.10 22.52 2.54
N TRP A 17 8.45 21.27 2.24
CA TRP A 17 7.51 20.18 1.91
C TRP A 17 7.61 19.06 2.93
N SER A 18 6.49 18.39 3.18
CA SER A 18 6.44 17.11 3.90
C SER A 18 6.04 15.99 2.96
N LEU A 19 6.41 14.76 3.27
CA LEU A 19 6.03 13.55 2.55
C LEU A 19 5.23 12.67 3.53
N ASP A 20 3.98 12.38 3.17
CA ASP A 20 3.01 11.62 3.98
C ASP A 20 2.92 12.07 5.43
N ALA A 21 2.75 13.38 5.63
CA ALA A 21 2.54 13.93 6.96
C ALA A 21 1.19 13.49 7.54
N GLN A 22 1.22 12.81 8.68
CA GLN A 22 0.03 12.30 9.37
C GLN A 22 -0.72 13.38 10.15
N MET A 23 -0.11 14.57 10.28
CA MET A 23 -0.70 15.75 10.89
C MET A 23 -0.80 16.87 9.87
N ARG A 24 -1.77 17.77 10.08
CA ARG A 24 -1.96 18.93 9.21
C ARG A 24 -0.68 19.79 9.17
N VAL A 25 -0.12 19.92 7.98
CA VAL A 25 0.98 20.83 7.61
C VAL A 25 0.55 21.68 6.41
N ALA A 26 1.29 22.75 6.11
CA ALA A 26 0.99 23.66 5.02
C ALA A 26 1.00 22.97 3.63
N ARG A 27 2.07 22.22 3.35
CA ARG A 27 2.30 21.53 2.06
C ARG A 27 2.76 20.10 2.30
N SER A 28 2.09 19.13 1.69
CA SER A 28 2.50 17.73 1.74
C SER A 28 2.38 17.07 0.38
N PHE A 29 3.41 16.31 0.01
CA PHE A 29 3.21 15.19 -0.89
C PHE A 29 2.40 14.13 -0.16
N VAL A 30 1.44 13.53 -0.86
CA VAL A 30 0.66 12.38 -0.39
C VAL A 30 0.83 11.25 -1.42
N SER A 31 1.52 10.18 -1.02
CA SER A 31 1.82 9.03 -1.87
C SER A 31 0.54 8.32 -2.29
N HIS A 32 -0.36 8.07 -1.33
CA HIS A 32 -1.61 7.34 -1.55
C HIS A 32 -2.64 7.66 -0.47
N ALA A 33 -3.87 7.15 -0.64
CA ALA A 33 -5.02 7.56 0.15
C ALA A 33 -5.44 6.58 1.26
N HIS A 34 -4.50 5.87 1.89
CA HIS A 34 -4.76 5.19 3.16
C HIS A 34 -4.76 6.18 4.33
N GLY A 35 -5.42 5.80 5.42
CA GLY A 35 -5.74 6.71 6.53
C GLY A 35 -4.51 7.26 7.27
N ASP A 36 -3.44 6.49 7.27
CA ASP A 36 -2.14 6.74 7.89
C ASP A 36 -1.16 7.55 7.03
N HIS A 37 -1.55 7.90 5.80
CA HIS A 37 -0.78 8.76 4.89
C HIS A 37 -1.49 10.08 4.56
N ILE A 38 -2.73 10.27 5.02
CA ILE A 38 -3.53 11.45 4.70
C ILE A 38 -3.83 12.33 5.91
N ALA A 39 -3.70 13.64 5.75
CA ALA A 39 -4.27 14.63 6.66
C ALA A 39 -4.92 15.80 5.91
N ARG A 40 -5.45 16.78 6.65
CA ARG A 40 -6.14 17.97 6.12
C ARG A 40 -5.17 19.07 5.68
N HIS A 41 -4.19 18.74 4.85
CA HIS A 41 -3.24 19.70 4.29
C HIS A 41 -3.95 20.71 3.36
N PRO A 42 -3.66 22.02 3.47
CA PRO A 42 -4.16 23.02 2.53
C PRO A 42 -3.68 22.80 1.09
N GLU A 43 -2.42 22.42 0.92
CA GLU A 43 -1.80 22.15 -0.37
C GLU A 43 -1.27 20.71 -0.42
N VAL A 44 -1.68 19.98 -1.45
CA VAL A 44 -1.35 18.57 -1.64
C VAL A 44 -0.79 18.36 -3.03
N LEU A 45 0.38 17.73 -3.12
CA LEU A 45 0.90 17.15 -4.36
C LEU A 45 0.64 15.64 -4.32
N CYS A 46 -0.09 15.09 -5.28
CA CYS A 46 -0.37 13.66 -5.37
C CYS A 46 -0.86 13.28 -6.77
N SER A 47 -1.10 12.00 -7.08
CA SER A 47 -1.75 11.62 -8.33
C SER A 47 -3.23 12.04 -8.38
N ALA A 48 -3.81 12.11 -9.59
CA ALA A 48 -5.23 12.41 -9.74
C ALA A 48 -6.15 11.38 -9.05
N PRO A 49 -5.93 10.05 -9.13
CA PRO A 49 -6.73 9.09 -8.36
C PRO A 49 -6.57 9.27 -6.84
N THR A 50 -5.36 9.51 -6.34
CA THR A 50 -5.13 9.77 -4.91
C THR A 50 -5.92 10.99 -4.45
N ALA A 51 -5.94 12.09 -5.21
CA ALA A 51 -6.77 13.26 -4.91
C ALA A 51 -8.27 12.92 -4.81
N ARG A 52 -8.79 12.06 -5.70
CA ARG A 52 -10.20 11.61 -5.65
C ARG A 52 -10.50 10.75 -4.43
N PHE A 53 -9.64 9.79 -4.11
CA PHE A 53 -9.80 8.98 -2.91
C PHE A 53 -9.72 9.81 -1.62
N MET A 54 -8.77 10.75 -1.56
CA MET A 54 -8.67 11.70 -0.45
C MET A 54 -9.95 12.51 -0.28
N HIS A 55 -10.53 13.02 -1.37
CA HIS A 55 -11.78 13.78 -1.32
C HIS A 55 -12.94 12.92 -0.79
N ALA A 56 -13.04 11.66 -1.23
CA ALA A 56 -14.09 10.74 -0.79
C ALA A 56 -13.95 10.33 0.69
N ARG A 57 -12.71 10.18 1.19
CA ARG A 57 -12.43 9.81 2.59
C ARG A 57 -12.50 11.01 3.53
N MET A 58 -12.02 12.16 3.09
CA MET A 58 -11.81 13.35 3.90
C MET A 58 -12.28 14.60 3.15
N PRO A 59 -13.61 14.84 3.08
CA PRO A 59 -14.16 15.99 2.38
C PRO A 59 -13.63 17.29 3.02
N GLY A 60 -13.41 18.30 2.19
CA GLY A 60 -12.90 19.60 2.60
C GLY A 60 -12.15 20.32 1.48
N LYS A 61 -12.11 21.65 1.56
CA LYS A 61 -11.40 22.49 0.59
C LYS A 61 -9.90 22.35 0.77
N ARG A 62 -9.20 22.02 -0.32
CA ARG A 62 -7.75 21.97 -0.43
C ARG A 62 -7.33 22.17 -1.88
N SER A 63 -6.11 22.63 -2.10
CA SER A 63 -5.50 22.73 -3.42
C SER A 63 -4.77 21.44 -3.74
N PHE A 64 -4.98 20.89 -4.94
CA PHE A 64 -4.29 19.70 -5.42
C PHE A 64 -3.43 20.04 -6.64
N THR A 65 -2.16 19.65 -6.59
CA THR A 65 -1.27 19.58 -7.74
C THR A 65 -1.16 18.12 -8.15
N THR A 66 -1.72 17.78 -9.32
CA THR A 66 -1.80 16.39 -9.80
C THR A 66 -1.03 16.18 -11.11
N PRO A 67 0.32 16.17 -11.07
CA PRO A 67 1.11 15.89 -12.27
C PRO A 67 0.88 14.45 -12.74
N ALA A 68 0.95 14.25 -14.06
CA ALA A 68 0.97 12.90 -14.64
C ALA A 68 2.27 12.18 -14.25
N TYR A 69 2.24 10.85 -14.16
CA TYR A 69 3.45 10.07 -13.91
C TYR A 69 4.54 10.33 -14.95
N GLY A 70 5.78 10.37 -14.50
CA GLY A 70 6.96 10.64 -15.35
C GLY A 70 7.05 12.08 -15.85
N ARG A 71 6.09 12.97 -15.53
CA ARG A 71 6.14 14.38 -15.92
C ARG A 71 6.87 15.21 -14.85
N PRO A 72 7.99 15.86 -15.20
CA PRO A 72 8.66 16.77 -14.27
C PRO A 72 7.77 17.97 -13.94
N GLN A 73 7.64 18.25 -12.64
CA GLN A 73 6.87 19.37 -12.09
C GLN A 73 7.81 20.24 -11.25
N PRO A 74 8.16 21.45 -11.71
CA PRO A 74 8.89 22.39 -10.87
C PRO A 74 8.11 22.69 -9.59
N ILE A 75 8.82 22.67 -8.47
CA ILE A 75 8.35 23.09 -7.14
C ILE A 75 9.30 24.15 -6.57
N ASP A 76 9.11 24.53 -5.31
CA ASP A 76 9.91 25.57 -4.66
C ASP A 76 11.42 25.26 -4.61
N PHE A 77 12.23 26.30 -4.36
CA PHE A 77 13.67 26.20 -4.08
C PHE A 77 14.48 25.44 -5.16
N GLY A 78 14.13 25.67 -6.44
CA GLY A 78 14.85 25.08 -7.58
C GLY A 78 14.76 23.56 -7.66
N THR A 79 13.80 22.94 -6.95
CA THR A 79 13.61 21.49 -6.94
C THR A 79 12.54 21.09 -7.97
N THR A 80 12.74 19.96 -8.63
CA THR A 80 11.75 19.35 -9.53
C THR A 80 11.20 18.07 -8.91
N ALA A 81 9.87 17.95 -8.84
CA ALA A 81 9.19 16.74 -8.41
C ALA A 81 8.70 15.94 -9.63
N THR A 82 8.94 14.64 -9.64
CA THR A 82 8.38 13.71 -10.63
C THR A 82 7.69 12.56 -9.91
N LEU A 83 6.43 12.30 -10.24
CA LEU A 83 5.71 11.16 -9.67
C LEU A 83 5.96 9.90 -10.47
N HIS A 84 6.15 8.79 -9.78
CA HIS A 84 6.29 7.46 -10.37
C HIS A 84 5.28 6.50 -9.73
N PRO A 85 4.69 5.55 -10.46
CA PRO A 85 3.75 4.60 -9.87
C PRO A 85 4.43 3.73 -8.81
N ALA A 86 3.76 3.49 -7.68
CA ALA A 86 4.24 2.65 -6.57
C ALA A 86 3.65 1.23 -6.58
N GLY A 87 2.58 0.99 -7.33
CA GLY A 87 1.92 -0.32 -7.46
C GLY A 87 1.16 -0.82 -6.24
N HIS A 88 1.10 -0.04 -5.16
CA HIS A 88 0.41 -0.38 -3.92
C HIS A 88 -1.12 -0.35 -4.06
N ILE A 89 -1.66 0.79 -4.51
CA ILE A 89 -3.07 0.97 -4.87
C ILE A 89 -3.18 1.84 -6.14
N LEU A 90 -4.35 1.92 -6.77
CA LEU A 90 -4.55 2.82 -7.91
C LEU A 90 -4.15 4.27 -7.55
N GLY A 91 -3.26 4.86 -8.34
CA GLY A 91 -2.74 6.20 -8.10
C GLY A 91 -1.69 6.30 -7.00
N SER A 92 -1.28 5.19 -6.37
CA SER A 92 -0.17 5.21 -5.42
C SER A 92 1.11 5.67 -6.11
N SER A 93 1.76 6.65 -5.51
CA SER A 93 2.86 7.39 -6.11
C SER A 93 4.09 7.37 -5.22
N GLN A 94 5.23 7.14 -5.84
CA GLN A 94 6.54 7.54 -5.34
C GLN A 94 6.83 8.96 -5.84
N ILE A 95 7.65 9.72 -5.11
CA ILE A 95 8.11 11.04 -5.54
C ILE A 95 9.62 11.06 -5.68
N LEU A 96 10.11 11.37 -6.88
CA LEU A 96 11.50 11.67 -7.16
C LEU A 96 11.68 13.20 -7.11
N LEU A 97 12.48 13.67 -6.16
CA LEU A 97 12.88 15.05 -6.02
C LEU A 97 14.30 15.23 -6.59
N ASP A 98 14.45 16.09 -7.58
CA ASP A 98 15.73 16.45 -8.18
C ASP A 98 16.07 17.89 -7.82
N SER A 99 17.15 18.08 -7.06
CA SER A 99 17.66 19.37 -6.61
C SER A 99 19.12 19.52 -7.04
N PRO A 100 19.49 20.61 -7.74
CA PRO A 100 20.89 20.89 -8.07
C PRO A 100 21.81 20.95 -6.84
N GLU A 101 21.28 21.36 -5.69
CA GLU A 101 22.05 21.54 -4.45
C GLU A 101 22.08 20.27 -3.59
N HIS A 102 21.06 19.42 -3.66
CA HIS A 102 20.88 18.31 -2.72
C HIS A 102 20.97 16.92 -3.35
N GLY A 103 20.92 16.82 -4.68
CA GLY A 103 20.90 15.55 -5.42
C GLY A 103 19.51 14.93 -5.52
N LYS A 104 19.43 13.70 -6.05
CA LYS A 104 18.16 13.00 -6.29
C LYS A 104 17.70 12.21 -5.06
N LEU A 105 16.50 12.50 -4.57
CA LEU A 105 15.84 11.78 -3.49
C LEU A 105 14.59 11.09 -4.01
N LEU A 106 14.49 9.78 -3.84
CA LEU A 106 13.26 9.01 -4.08
C LEU A 106 12.60 8.68 -2.74
N TYR A 107 11.34 9.04 -2.57
CA TYR A 107 10.51 8.59 -1.46
C TYR A 107 9.41 7.68 -2.00
N THR A 108 9.32 6.46 -1.46
CA THR A 108 8.43 5.43 -2.03
C THR A 108 6.96 5.60 -1.64
N GLY A 109 6.69 6.12 -0.44
CA GLY A 109 5.43 5.80 0.25
C GLY A 109 5.32 4.28 0.43
N ASP A 110 4.09 3.77 0.50
CA ASP A 110 3.85 2.33 0.42
C ASP A 110 3.91 1.86 -1.03
N PHE A 111 4.54 0.71 -1.27
CA PHE A 111 4.74 0.20 -2.62
C PHE A 111 4.64 -1.33 -2.70
N LYS A 112 4.20 -1.82 -3.87
CA LYS A 112 4.21 -3.24 -4.24
C LYS A 112 5.04 -3.39 -5.51
N LEU A 113 6.17 -4.09 -5.43
CA LEU A 113 7.01 -4.31 -6.62
C LEU A 113 6.35 -5.29 -7.60
N ARG A 114 5.69 -6.33 -7.09
CA ARG A 114 4.98 -7.33 -7.89
C ARG A 114 3.76 -6.68 -8.58
N PRO A 115 3.44 -7.06 -9.84
CA PRO A 115 2.31 -6.48 -10.55
C PRO A 115 0.99 -6.67 -9.79
N SER A 116 0.19 -5.60 -9.71
CA SER A 116 -1.17 -5.67 -9.19
C SER A 116 -2.19 -5.79 -10.31
N LEU A 117 -3.31 -6.46 -10.04
CA LEU A 117 -4.45 -6.53 -10.98
C LEU A 117 -5.30 -5.25 -11.00
N ALA A 118 -5.08 -4.33 -10.05
CA ALA A 118 -5.89 -3.13 -9.87
C ALA A 118 -5.09 -1.83 -9.70
N ALA A 119 -3.76 -1.87 -9.78
CA ALA A 119 -2.90 -0.69 -9.68
C ALA A 119 -1.88 -0.64 -10.84
N GLU A 120 -1.31 0.53 -11.08
CA GLU A 120 -0.24 0.72 -12.04
C GLU A 120 1.01 -0.08 -11.66
N ALA A 121 1.78 -0.58 -12.63
CA ALA A 121 3.03 -1.29 -12.31
C ALA A 121 4.03 -0.36 -11.61
N CYS A 122 4.65 -0.84 -10.53
CA CYS A 122 5.65 -0.07 -9.79
C CYS A 122 6.86 0.26 -10.67
N ALA A 123 7.26 1.53 -10.68
CA ALA A 123 8.45 1.99 -11.39
C ALA A 123 9.66 2.06 -10.45
N THR A 124 10.86 1.95 -11.00
CA THR A 124 12.12 1.91 -10.23
C THR A 124 13.10 2.96 -10.75
N PRO A 125 12.80 4.27 -10.59
CA PRO A 125 13.71 5.32 -11.04
C PRO A 125 15.00 5.32 -10.21
N GLN A 126 16.12 5.67 -10.82
CA GLN A 126 17.39 5.84 -10.12
C GLN A 126 17.38 7.08 -9.22
N ALA A 127 18.01 7.00 -8.05
CA ALA A 127 18.17 8.11 -7.12
C ALA A 127 19.49 8.01 -6.33
N ASP A 128 19.99 9.12 -5.78
CA ASP A 128 21.15 9.11 -4.88
C ASP A 128 20.77 8.66 -3.47
N LEU A 129 19.62 9.13 -3.00
CA LEU A 129 19.05 8.85 -1.69
C LEU A 129 17.67 8.19 -1.85
N LEU A 130 17.51 7.01 -1.26
CA LEU A 130 16.23 6.32 -1.23
C LEU A 130 15.65 6.39 0.19
N ILE A 131 14.42 6.87 0.33
CA ILE A 131 13.61 6.74 1.54
C ILE A 131 12.49 5.74 1.25
N MET A 132 12.50 4.58 1.89
CA MET A 132 11.57 3.49 1.57
C MET A 132 10.85 2.90 2.78
N GLU A 133 9.62 2.43 2.55
CA GLU A 133 8.89 1.63 3.53
C GLU A 133 9.53 0.25 3.75
N THR A 134 9.33 -0.31 4.92
CA THR A 134 9.83 -1.64 5.30
C THR A 134 8.80 -2.42 6.12
N THR A 135 7.51 -2.33 5.74
CA THR A 135 6.39 -3.00 6.42
C THR A 135 6.67 -4.48 6.66
N PHE A 136 7.24 -5.15 5.65
CA PHE A 136 7.63 -6.56 5.68
C PHE A 136 9.15 -6.75 5.64
N GLY A 137 9.92 -5.86 6.27
CA GLY A 137 11.39 -5.84 6.28
C GLY A 137 12.11 -6.98 7.04
N LEU A 138 11.45 -8.09 7.39
CA LEU A 138 12.11 -9.26 7.99
C LEU A 138 12.23 -10.42 7.00
N PRO A 139 13.32 -11.21 7.05
CA PRO A 139 13.54 -12.35 6.14
C PRO A 139 12.43 -13.40 6.09
N LYS A 140 11.57 -13.48 7.13
CA LYS A 140 10.42 -14.40 7.15
C LYS A 140 9.26 -13.96 6.24
N TYR A 141 9.20 -12.70 5.81
CA TYR A 141 8.11 -12.18 4.97
C TYR A 141 8.45 -12.25 3.49
N VAL A 142 8.79 -13.45 3.02
CA VAL A 142 8.87 -13.75 1.59
C VAL A 142 7.51 -14.29 1.18
N PHE A 143 6.77 -13.52 0.39
CA PHE A 143 5.42 -13.90 0.00
C PHE A 143 5.43 -14.98 -1.10
N PRO A 144 4.55 -15.99 -1.02
CA PRO A 144 4.28 -16.86 -2.16
C PRO A 144 3.86 -16.05 -3.39
N SER A 145 3.95 -16.61 -4.60
CA SER A 145 3.48 -15.94 -5.80
C SER A 145 1.97 -15.63 -5.70
N ASP A 146 1.57 -14.45 -6.18
CA ASP A 146 0.16 -14.02 -6.21
C ASP A 146 -0.75 -15.05 -6.90
N GLU A 147 -0.28 -15.73 -7.95
CA GLU A 147 -1.01 -16.79 -8.64
C GLU A 147 -1.43 -17.94 -7.69
N VAL A 148 -0.49 -18.45 -6.90
CA VAL A 148 -0.75 -19.52 -5.92
C VAL A 148 -1.73 -19.06 -4.86
N VAL A 149 -1.52 -17.86 -4.30
CA VAL A 149 -2.40 -17.33 -3.23
C VAL A 149 -3.81 -17.05 -3.77
N ILE A 150 -3.92 -16.46 -4.95
CA ILE A 150 -5.20 -16.23 -5.62
C ILE A 150 -5.89 -17.56 -5.90
N GLY A 151 -5.20 -18.56 -6.44
CA GLY A 151 -5.77 -19.90 -6.66
C GLY A 151 -6.39 -20.50 -5.40
N GLN A 152 -5.69 -20.41 -4.26
CA GLN A 152 -6.21 -20.86 -2.97
C GLN A 152 -7.47 -20.09 -2.52
N ILE A 153 -7.52 -18.78 -2.77
CA ILE A 153 -8.71 -17.96 -2.46
C ILE A 153 -9.88 -18.34 -3.37
N LEU A 154 -9.65 -18.58 -4.66
CA LEU A 154 -10.69 -19.02 -5.58
C LEU A 154 -11.26 -20.38 -5.17
N ASP A 155 -10.41 -21.32 -4.77
CA ASP A 155 -10.82 -22.63 -4.27
C ASP A 155 -11.61 -22.52 -2.97
N PHE A 156 -11.17 -21.66 -2.05
CA PHE A 156 -11.91 -21.36 -0.82
C PHE A 156 -13.33 -20.85 -1.12
N CYS A 157 -13.45 -19.90 -2.04
CA CYS A 157 -14.75 -19.37 -2.47
C CYS A 157 -15.64 -20.44 -3.09
N ARG A 158 -15.08 -21.25 -4.01
CA ARG A 158 -15.80 -22.34 -4.68
C ARG A 158 -16.36 -23.35 -3.67
N GLN A 159 -15.52 -23.85 -2.78
CA GLN A 159 -15.90 -24.84 -1.77
C GLN A 159 -16.94 -24.29 -0.79
N ALA A 160 -16.85 -23.01 -0.40
CA ALA A 160 -17.86 -22.40 0.45
C ALA A 160 -19.23 -22.43 -0.23
N VAL A 161 -19.32 -22.01 -1.50
CA VAL A 161 -20.58 -22.02 -2.24
C VAL A 161 -21.12 -23.44 -2.47
N GLU A 162 -20.25 -24.40 -2.84
CA GLU A 162 -20.63 -25.81 -3.03
C GLU A 162 -21.22 -26.45 -1.77
N THR A 163 -20.78 -26.00 -0.59
CA THR A 163 -21.29 -26.46 0.71
C THR A 163 -22.48 -25.63 1.23
N GLY A 164 -23.01 -24.73 0.41
CA GLY A 164 -24.14 -23.86 0.76
C GLY A 164 -23.79 -22.70 1.70
N ALA A 165 -22.50 -22.45 1.94
CA ALA A 165 -22.02 -21.33 2.74
C ALA A 165 -21.69 -20.11 1.86
N VAL A 166 -21.78 -18.91 2.46
CA VAL A 166 -21.35 -17.66 1.82
C VAL A 166 -19.86 -17.44 2.10
N PRO A 167 -18.98 -17.44 1.09
CA PRO A 167 -17.59 -17.02 1.28
C PRO A 167 -17.51 -15.51 1.51
N VAL A 168 -16.79 -15.13 2.57
CA VAL A 168 -16.55 -13.74 2.94
C VAL A 168 -15.05 -13.47 2.98
N LEU A 169 -14.59 -12.55 2.15
CA LEU A 169 -13.20 -12.14 2.04
C LEU A 169 -12.99 -10.82 2.80
N LEU A 170 -12.18 -10.89 3.85
CA LEU A 170 -11.87 -9.80 4.75
C LEU A 170 -10.60 -9.09 4.30
N CYS A 171 -10.74 -7.89 3.73
CA CYS A 171 -9.61 -7.10 3.23
C CYS A 171 -9.90 -5.59 3.28
N TYR A 172 -8.86 -4.75 3.28
CA TYR A 172 -9.03 -3.30 3.32
C TYR A 172 -9.87 -2.79 2.16
N SER A 173 -10.68 -1.76 2.42
CA SER A 173 -11.65 -1.19 1.47
C SER A 173 -11.02 -0.57 0.21
N LEU A 174 -9.74 -0.22 0.28
CA LEU A 174 -8.97 0.41 -0.79
C LEU A 174 -7.69 -0.36 -1.08
N GLY A 175 -7.48 -0.76 -2.33
CA GLY A 175 -6.35 -1.54 -2.78
C GLY A 175 -6.73 -3.01 -2.91
N LYS A 176 -6.46 -3.77 -1.85
CA LYS A 176 -6.67 -5.23 -1.80
C LYS A 176 -8.07 -5.69 -2.17
N SER A 177 -9.13 -4.98 -1.75
CA SER A 177 -10.50 -5.28 -2.16
C SER A 177 -10.70 -5.24 -3.67
N GLN A 178 -10.10 -4.27 -4.35
CA GLN A 178 -10.22 -4.11 -5.80
C GLN A 178 -9.35 -5.14 -6.54
N GLU A 179 -8.16 -5.43 -6.04
CA GLU A 179 -7.28 -6.46 -6.59
C GLU A 179 -7.94 -7.85 -6.52
N ILE A 180 -8.52 -8.22 -5.36
CA ILE A 180 -9.21 -9.52 -5.25
C ILE A 180 -10.52 -9.53 -6.05
N LEU A 181 -11.24 -8.41 -6.14
CA LEU A 181 -12.42 -8.31 -7.01
C LEU A 181 -12.07 -8.60 -8.47
N ARG A 182 -10.94 -8.09 -8.99
CA ARG A 182 -10.44 -8.44 -10.33
C ARG A 182 -10.13 -9.94 -10.44
N ALA A 183 -9.41 -10.46 -9.45
CA ALA A 183 -8.95 -11.85 -9.43
C ALA A 183 -10.10 -12.87 -9.40
N LEU A 184 -11.26 -12.51 -8.85
CA LEU A 184 -12.45 -13.36 -8.81
C LEU A 184 -13.14 -13.54 -10.17
N GLY A 185 -12.80 -12.74 -11.19
CA GLY A 185 -13.45 -12.79 -12.51
C GLY A 185 -13.59 -14.19 -13.12
N PRO A 186 -12.50 -15.00 -13.19
CA PRO A 186 -12.56 -16.37 -13.73
C PRO A 186 -13.47 -17.32 -12.96
N LEU A 187 -13.82 -17.02 -11.70
CA LEU A 187 -14.68 -17.87 -10.88
C LEU A 187 -16.15 -17.77 -11.32
N GLY A 188 -16.55 -16.70 -12.00
CA GLY A 188 -17.90 -16.51 -12.51
C GLY A 188 -18.99 -16.37 -11.44
N LEU A 189 -18.62 -16.31 -10.15
CA LEU A 189 -19.56 -16.11 -9.06
C LEU A 189 -19.92 -14.63 -8.90
N PRO A 190 -21.18 -14.31 -8.58
CA PRO A 190 -21.58 -12.93 -8.34
C PRO A 190 -20.93 -12.39 -7.06
N VAL A 191 -20.49 -11.14 -7.09
CA VAL A 191 -19.77 -10.52 -5.96
C VAL A 191 -20.63 -9.42 -5.31
N MET A 192 -20.61 -9.38 -3.98
CA MET A 192 -21.20 -8.33 -3.16
C MET A 192 -20.10 -7.54 -2.45
N LEU A 193 -20.20 -6.22 -2.49
CA LEU A 193 -19.25 -5.32 -1.83
C LEU A 193 -19.90 -4.63 -0.65
N HIS A 194 -19.21 -4.60 0.48
CA HIS A 194 -19.53 -3.67 1.56
C HIS A 194 -19.59 -2.22 1.04
N ALA A 195 -20.50 -1.40 1.55
CA ALA A 195 -20.77 -0.03 1.07
C ALA A 195 -19.52 0.84 0.93
N GLU A 196 -18.58 0.75 1.88
CA GLU A 196 -17.30 1.47 1.80
C GLU A 196 -16.46 1.00 0.60
N THR A 197 -16.31 -0.31 0.43
CA THR A 197 -15.58 -0.92 -0.68
C THR A 197 -16.25 -0.59 -2.01
N LEU A 198 -17.58 -0.64 -2.06
CA LEU A 198 -18.38 -0.26 -3.23
C LEU A 198 -18.07 1.18 -3.67
N ARG A 199 -18.16 2.13 -2.74
CA ARG A 199 -17.91 3.55 -3.01
C ARG A 199 -16.51 3.80 -3.56
N LEU A 200 -15.50 3.13 -3.01
CA LEU A 200 -14.12 3.30 -3.46
C LEU A 200 -13.87 2.58 -4.80
N THR A 201 -14.49 1.43 -5.03
CA THR A 201 -14.44 0.72 -6.33
C THR A 201 -15.05 1.56 -7.45
N LYS A 202 -16.12 2.32 -7.18
CA LYS A 202 -16.67 3.28 -8.16
C LYS A 202 -15.67 4.37 -8.58
N ILE A 203 -14.72 4.75 -7.73
CA ILE A 203 -13.66 5.69 -8.09
C ILE A 203 -12.64 5.01 -9.01
N TYR A 204 -12.32 3.72 -8.80
CA TYR A 204 -11.47 2.96 -9.74
C TYR A 204 -12.09 2.93 -11.14
N GLU A 205 -13.40 2.71 -11.25
CA GLU A 205 -14.11 2.72 -12.55
C GLU A 205 -14.06 4.10 -13.24
N GLN A 206 -14.15 5.20 -12.48
CA GLN A 206 -13.99 6.56 -13.01
C GLN A 206 -12.60 6.82 -13.61
N HIS A 207 -11.61 6.01 -13.23
CA HIS A 207 -10.23 6.05 -13.73
C HIS A 207 -9.94 4.92 -14.72
N GLY A 208 -10.97 4.24 -15.25
CA GLY A 208 -10.84 3.27 -16.34
C GLY A 208 -10.53 1.84 -15.93
N VAL A 209 -10.48 1.52 -14.63
CA VAL A 209 -10.33 0.13 -14.17
C VAL A 209 -11.67 -0.59 -14.31
N THR A 210 -11.65 -1.78 -14.91
CA THR A 210 -12.84 -2.61 -15.13
C THR A 210 -12.88 -3.75 -14.13
N PHE A 211 -14.06 -4.10 -13.61
CA PHE A 211 -14.23 -5.21 -12.66
C PHE A 211 -15.28 -6.20 -13.17
N PRO A 212 -15.27 -7.47 -12.69
CA PRO A 212 -16.40 -8.38 -12.91
C PRO A 212 -17.68 -7.82 -12.27
N ALA A 213 -18.83 -8.40 -12.61
CA ALA A 213 -20.11 -7.95 -12.08
C ALA A 213 -20.14 -8.01 -10.54
N TYR A 214 -20.51 -6.88 -9.93
CA TYR A 214 -20.68 -6.76 -8.49
C TYR A 214 -21.91 -5.91 -8.16
N ARG A 215 -22.44 -6.08 -6.95
CA ARG A 215 -23.47 -5.20 -6.37
C ARG A 215 -23.19 -4.86 -4.91
N GLU A 216 -23.96 -3.94 -4.35
CA GLU A 216 -23.90 -3.66 -2.92
C GLU A 216 -24.28 -4.91 -2.11
N PHE A 217 -23.63 -5.08 -0.96
CA PHE A 217 -23.93 -6.14 -0.03
C PHE A 217 -25.39 -6.03 0.46
N ASP A 218 -26.13 -7.10 0.24
CA ASP A 218 -27.47 -7.30 0.75
C ASP A 218 -27.51 -8.65 1.49
N ARG A 219 -27.73 -8.58 2.80
CA ARG A 219 -27.72 -9.75 3.67
C ARG A 219 -28.79 -10.77 3.30
N ASP A 220 -29.95 -10.30 2.80
CA ASP A 220 -31.11 -11.16 2.58
C ASP A 220 -31.01 -11.93 1.26
N SER A 221 -30.04 -11.57 0.39
CA SER A 221 -29.82 -12.18 -0.92
C SER A 221 -28.36 -12.57 -1.19
N CYS A 222 -27.56 -12.79 -0.15
CA CYS A 222 -26.13 -13.10 -0.26
C CYS A 222 -25.80 -14.58 -0.55
N GLY A 223 -26.79 -15.48 -0.54
CA GLY A 223 -26.60 -16.89 -0.90
C GLY A 223 -26.00 -17.03 -2.30
N GLY A 224 -24.98 -17.90 -2.45
CA GLY A 224 -24.27 -18.12 -3.73
C GLY A 224 -23.37 -16.96 -4.20
N HIS A 225 -23.24 -15.88 -3.41
CA HIS A 225 -22.36 -14.76 -3.73
C HIS A 225 -21.05 -14.85 -2.95
N VAL A 226 -19.99 -14.22 -3.47
CA VAL A 226 -18.79 -13.87 -2.70
C VAL A 226 -18.99 -12.50 -2.08
N VAL A 227 -18.76 -12.35 -0.78
CA VAL A 227 -18.85 -11.06 -0.09
C VAL A 227 -17.44 -10.53 0.17
N ILE A 228 -17.14 -9.31 -0.26
CA ILE A 228 -15.91 -8.60 0.10
C ILE A 228 -16.25 -7.52 1.11
N CYS A 229 -15.65 -7.59 2.30
CA CYS A 229 -15.87 -6.57 3.33
C CYS A 229 -14.61 -6.26 4.16
N PRO A 230 -14.52 -5.05 4.73
CA PRO A 230 -13.43 -4.70 5.62
C PRO A 230 -13.44 -5.50 6.94
N PRO A 231 -12.26 -5.82 7.53
CA PRO A 231 -12.19 -6.53 8.81
C PRO A 231 -12.95 -5.84 9.95
N HIS A 232 -12.98 -4.50 9.99
CA HIS A 232 -13.74 -3.76 11.01
C HIS A 232 -15.27 -3.91 10.89
N SER A 233 -15.76 -4.39 9.74
CA SER A 233 -17.18 -4.58 9.46
C SER A 233 -17.65 -6.02 9.67
N GLN A 234 -16.84 -6.90 10.28
CA GLN A 234 -17.22 -8.30 10.53
C GLN A 234 -18.53 -8.48 11.30
N GLY A 235 -18.90 -7.51 12.15
CA GLY A 235 -20.17 -7.56 12.90
C GLY A 235 -21.41 -7.64 12.01
N LEU A 236 -21.36 -7.11 10.79
CA LEU A 236 -22.45 -7.20 9.81
C LEU A 236 -22.70 -8.64 9.34
N LEU A 237 -21.70 -9.51 9.47
CA LEU A 237 -21.75 -10.89 9.02
C LEU A 237 -22.51 -11.79 9.99
N ASN A 238 -22.77 -11.34 11.23
CA ASN A 238 -23.46 -12.13 12.26
C ASN A 238 -24.84 -12.64 11.82
N HIS A 239 -25.46 -11.96 10.85
CA HIS A 239 -26.75 -12.31 10.29
C HIS A 239 -26.68 -13.31 9.14
N ILE A 240 -25.49 -13.74 8.72
CA ILE A 240 -25.28 -14.78 7.72
C ILE A 240 -24.98 -16.09 8.45
N PRO A 241 -25.94 -17.03 8.57
CA PRO A 241 -25.79 -18.20 9.42
C PRO A 241 -24.74 -19.18 8.90
N ALA A 242 -24.78 -19.47 7.59
CA ALA A 242 -23.82 -20.31 6.90
C ALA A 242 -22.81 -19.44 6.15
N ARG A 243 -21.68 -19.12 6.82
CA ARG A 243 -20.59 -18.33 6.23
C ARG A 243 -19.24 -18.98 6.46
N ARG A 244 -18.32 -18.75 5.52
CA ARG A 244 -16.89 -19.05 5.69
C ARG A 244 -16.11 -17.77 5.46
N THR A 245 -15.27 -17.41 6.40
CA THR A 245 -14.53 -16.14 6.44
C THR A 245 -13.04 -16.38 6.18
N ALA A 246 -12.45 -15.57 5.32
CA ALA A 246 -11.02 -15.59 5.06
C ALA A 246 -10.41 -14.19 5.21
N ALA A 247 -9.32 -14.06 5.97
CA ALA A 247 -8.53 -12.82 6.04
C ALA A 247 -7.48 -12.79 4.93
N LEU A 248 -7.44 -11.70 4.16
CA LEU A 248 -6.45 -11.50 3.10
C LEU A 248 -5.49 -10.42 3.59
N THR A 249 -4.28 -10.81 3.97
CA THR A 249 -3.30 -9.91 4.58
C THR A 249 -1.91 -10.51 4.50
N GLY A 250 -0.88 -9.68 4.24
CA GLY A 250 0.51 -10.12 4.28
C GLY A 250 0.91 -10.72 5.65
N TRP A 251 0.24 -10.31 6.73
CA TRP A 251 0.46 -10.89 8.06
C TRP A 251 0.04 -12.35 8.19
N ALA A 252 -0.66 -12.94 7.20
CA ALA A 252 -1.09 -14.34 7.22
C ALA A 252 0.07 -15.35 7.21
N LEU A 253 1.31 -14.91 6.97
CA LEU A 253 2.51 -15.73 7.19
C LEU A 253 2.79 -15.99 8.68
N ASP A 254 2.25 -15.17 9.58
CA ASP A 254 2.41 -15.38 11.02
C ASP A 254 1.44 -16.46 11.54
N SER A 255 1.91 -17.26 12.50
CA SER A 255 1.06 -18.21 13.21
C SER A 255 -0.06 -17.49 13.99
N GLY A 256 -1.26 -18.07 14.02
CA GLY A 256 -2.38 -17.59 14.84
C GLY A 256 -3.14 -16.40 14.25
N VAL A 257 -2.91 -16.03 12.98
CA VAL A 257 -3.66 -14.95 12.31
C VAL A 257 -5.15 -15.24 12.25
N THR A 258 -5.55 -16.49 11.98
CA THR A 258 -6.97 -16.90 11.97
C THR A 258 -7.64 -16.64 13.32
N TYR A 259 -6.95 -16.96 14.42
CA TYR A 259 -7.42 -16.66 15.77
C TYR A 259 -7.52 -15.14 16.03
N ARG A 260 -6.46 -14.38 15.71
CA ARG A 260 -6.42 -12.92 15.91
C ARG A 260 -7.51 -12.20 15.10
N MET A 261 -7.72 -12.64 13.87
CA MET A 261 -8.69 -12.06 12.93
C MET A 261 -10.09 -12.65 13.05
N ARG A 262 -10.28 -13.66 13.92
CA ARG A 262 -11.55 -14.37 14.14
C ARG A 262 -12.17 -14.88 12.85
N CYS A 263 -11.36 -15.53 12.03
CA CYS A 263 -11.76 -16.05 10.72
C CYS A 263 -11.36 -17.51 10.53
N ASP A 264 -11.98 -18.17 9.55
CA ASP A 264 -11.81 -19.60 9.28
C ASP A 264 -10.52 -19.90 8.51
N ALA A 265 -10.09 -18.97 7.66
CA ALA A 265 -8.86 -19.06 6.87
C ALA A 265 -8.11 -17.72 6.82
N ALA A 266 -6.83 -17.76 6.47
CA ALA A 266 -6.02 -16.57 6.21
C ALA A 266 -5.07 -16.81 5.04
N PHE A 267 -4.94 -15.84 4.14
CA PHE A 267 -4.14 -15.94 2.92
C PHE A 267 -3.14 -14.77 2.84
N PRO A 268 -1.86 -15.03 2.52
CA PRO A 268 -0.80 -14.02 2.51
C PRO A 268 -0.83 -13.17 1.22
N LEU A 269 -1.97 -12.55 0.93
CA LEU A 269 -2.11 -11.57 -0.14
C LEU A 269 -1.78 -10.18 0.40
N SER A 270 -0.71 -9.57 -0.12
CA SER A 270 -0.21 -8.27 0.29
C SER A 270 -0.26 -7.26 -0.86
N ASP A 271 -0.59 -6.02 -0.52
CA ASP A 271 -0.42 -4.81 -1.33
C ASP A 271 0.91 -4.11 -1.03
N HIS A 272 1.79 -4.71 -0.24
CA HIS A 272 3.15 -4.23 0.02
C HIS A 272 4.20 -5.21 -0.50
N ALA A 273 5.40 -4.71 -0.78
CA ALA A 273 6.57 -5.52 -1.10
C ALA A 273 6.95 -6.48 0.04
N GLY A 274 7.23 -7.74 -0.30
CA GLY A 274 7.86 -8.70 0.60
C GLY A 274 9.34 -8.39 0.80
N TYR A 275 10.00 -9.08 1.73
CA TYR A 275 11.41 -8.85 2.04
C TYR A 275 12.35 -9.00 0.83
N ASP A 276 12.12 -10.00 -0.01
CA ASP A 276 12.81 -10.22 -1.27
C ASP A 276 12.58 -9.08 -2.28
N ASP A 277 11.34 -8.61 -2.37
CA ASP A 277 10.99 -7.47 -3.22
C ASP A 277 11.61 -6.15 -2.73
N LEU A 278 11.70 -5.94 -1.40
CA LEU A 278 12.35 -4.77 -0.80
C LEU A 278 13.84 -4.74 -1.15
N LEU A 279 14.54 -5.88 -1.04
CA LEU A 279 15.94 -6.00 -1.46
C LEU A 279 16.07 -5.74 -2.96
N LYS A 280 15.18 -6.34 -3.76
CA LYS A 280 15.20 -6.18 -5.22
C LYS A 280 14.96 -4.73 -5.63
N PHE A 281 14.09 -4.03 -4.92
CA PHE A 281 13.82 -2.62 -5.15
C PHE A 281 15.07 -1.76 -4.94
N VAL A 282 15.83 -1.99 -3.86
CA VAL A 282 17.11 -1.31 -3.61
C VAL A 282 18.11 -1.58 -4.75
N GLU A 283 18.22 -2.83 -5.23
CA GLU A 283 19.08 -3.17 -6.37
C GLU A 283 18.69 -2.40 -7.65
N LEU A 284 17.39 -2.27 -7.92
CA LEU A 284 16.88 -1.61 -9.13
C LEU A 284 17.04 -0.09 -9.09
N VAL A 285 16.85 0.53 -7.93
CA VAL A 285 17.01 1.99 -7.74
C VAL A 285 18.48 2.41 -7.69
N GLN A 286 19.38 1.52 -7.28
CA GLN A 286 20.83 1.77 -7.16
C GLN A 286 21.20 3.01 -6.33
N PRO A 287 20.64 3.18 -5.10
CA PRO A 287 20.93 4.36 -4.29
C PRO A 287 22.33 4.30 -3.68
N LYS A 288 22.92 5.48 -3.45
CA LYS A 288 24.15 5.60 -2.64
C LYS A 288 23.85 5.39 -1.15
N ARG A 289 22.65 5.79 -0.71
CA ARG A 289 22.20 5.68 0.67
C ARG A 289 20.71 5.35 0.76
N VAL A 290 20.34 4.51 1.73
CA VAL A 290 18.95 4.15 2.02
C VAL A 290 18.54 4.64 3.41
N LEU A 291 17.34 5.20 3.52
CA LEU A 291 16.67 5.53 4.76
C LEU A 291 15.39 4.70 4.86
N THR A 292 15.29 3.87 5.88
CA THR A 292 14.15 2.98 6.08
C THR A 292 13.17 3.61 7.06
N LEU A 293 11.88 3.36 6.84
CA LEU A 293 10.78 3.77 7.71
C LEU A 293 9.62 2.76 7.58
N HIS A 294 8.64 2.85 8.47
CA HIS A 294 7.51 1.88 8.59
C HIS A 294 7.95 0.42 8.85
N GLY A 295 7.15 -0.32 9.61
CA GLY A 295 7.43 -1.73 9.94
C GLY A 295 8.79 -1.95 10.60
N PHE A 296 9.63 -2.78 9.97
CA PHE A 296 10.90 -3.30 10.49
C PHE A 296 12.11 -2.49 10.02
N ALA A 297 12.02 -1.16 10.18
CA ALA A 297 12.99 -0.23 9.64
C ALA A 297 14.42 -0.48 10.14
N LYS A 298 14.60 -0.73 11.45
CA LYS A 298 15.93 -0.99 12.04
C LYS A 298 16.55 -2.27 11.50
N GLU A 299 15.76 -3.34 11.49
CA GLU A 299 16.19 -4.68 11.10
C GLU A 299 16.56 -4.71 9.63
N PHE A 300 15.75 -4.11 8.76
CA PHE A 300 16.03 -4.04 7.33
C PHE A 300 17.25 -3.15 7.03
N ALA A 301 17.38 -2.00 7.69
CA ALA A 301 18.57 -1.15 7.54
C ALA A 301 19.85 -1.86 7.99
N ARG A 302 19.79 -2.64 9.08
CA ARG A 302 20.93 -3.48 9.52
C ARG A 302 21.30 -4.51 8.46
N ASP A 303 20.32 -5.16 7.88
CA ASP A 303 20.55 -6.18 6.86
C ASP A 303 21.13 -5.58 5.57
N LEU A 304 20.65 -4.40 5.13
CA LEU A 304 21.26 -3.65 4.03
C LEU A 304 22.73 -3.30 4.30
N ARG A 305 23.07 -2.86 5.53
CA ARG A 305 24.47 -2.60 5.91
C ARG A 305 25.32 -3.85 5.86
N ALA A 306 24.81 -5.00 6.31
CA ALA A 306 25.50 -6.28 6.21
C ALA A 306 25.78 -6.71 4.76
N ARG A 307 24.98 -6.19 3.80
CA ARG A 307 25.14 -6.41 2.35
C ARG A 307 25.97 -5.33 1.65
N GLY A 308 26.54 -4.37 2.40
CA GLY A 308 27.38 -3.31 1.85
C GLY A 308 26.64 -2.06 1.37
N THR A 309 25.34 -1.94 1.63
CA THR A 309 24.57 -0.72 1.33
C THR A 309 24.56 0.21 2.54
N GLU A 310 24.92 1.49 2.35
CA GLU A 310 24.81 2.49 3.42
C GLU A 310 23.32 2.73 3.75
N ALA A 311 22.88 2.31 4.95
CA ALA A 311 21.47 2.35 5.31
C ALA A 311 21.21 2.71 6.78
N PHE A 312 20.17 3.52 7.04
CA PHE A 312 19.77 3.96 8.38
C PHE A 312 18.26 3.98 8.56
N ALA A 313 17.78 3.66 9.76
CA ALA A 313 16.36 3.76 10.09
C ALA A 313 16.02 5.15 10.62
N LEU A 314 14.99 5.78 10.07
CA LEU A 314 14.53 7.09 10.51
C LEU A 314 13.82 7.00 11.88
N GLY A 315 13.97 8.04 12.70
CA GLY A 315 13.33 8.14 14.02
C GLY A 315 13.96 7.30 15.13
N HIS A 316 15.14 6.72 14.87
CA HIS A 316 15.83 5.88 15.83
C HIS A 316 17.26 6.37 16.06
N ALA A 317 17.67 6.42 17.33
CA ALA A 317 19.06 6.66 17.69
C ALA A 317 19.92 5.54 17.07
N GLN A 318 20.97 5.92 16.35
CA GLN A 318 21.93 4.99 15.80
C GLN A 318 22.83 4.52 16.94
N GLN A 319 22.53 3.35 17.50
CA GLN A 319 23.56 2.65 18.25
C GLN A 319 24.49 2.06 17.20
N LEU A 320 25.71 2.59 17.12
CA LEU A 320 26.79 1.92 16.41
C LEU A 320 26.96 0.57 17.11
N ASP A 321 26.42 -0.50 16.51
CA ASP A 321 26.78 -1.85 16.89
C ASP A 321 28.26 -2.01 16.50
N LEU A 322 29.14 -1.62 17.43
CA LEU A 322 30.54 -1.98 17.42
C LEU A 322 30.56 -3.50 17.53
N THR A 323 30.60 -4.16 16.37
CA THR A 323 31.03 -5.55 16.29
C THR A 323 32.48 -5.56 16.75
N LEU A 324 32.69 -5.97 18.00
CA LEU A 324 34.02 -6.34 18.46
C LEU A 324 34.42 -7.57 17.63
N PRO A 325 35.57 -7.54 16.93
CA PRO A 325 36.09 -8.75 16.31
C PRO A 325 36.43 -9.78 17.39
N ASP A 326 36.08 -11.04 17.10
CA ASP A 326 36.47 -12.22 17.90
C ASP A 326 38.00 -12.32 18.08
#